data_AF-A0A924T695-F1
#
_entry.id   AF-A0A924T695-F1
#
_cell.length_a   1.000
_cell.length_b   1.000
_cell.length_c   1.000
_cell.angle_alpha   90.00
_cell.angle_beta   90.00
_cell.angle_gamma   90.00
#
_symmetry.space_group_name_H-M   'P 1'
#
loop_
_entity.id
_entity.type
_entity.pdbx_description
1 polymer ?
#
loop_
_entity_poly.entity_id
_entity_poly.type
_entity_poly.pdbx_seq_one_letter_code
_entity_poly.pdbx_strand_id
1 'polypeptide(L)'
;MKIATQASPELTHVAKLIENIPIAMLTTLDDDGALASRPMTALEMDAHGALWFFTDVQSSKVDHLRAVNLSFTDRDEGDYVSLSGHGEIDTDRARIQSLWTVFAKPWFPDGPDSS
;
A
#
# COMPACT_ATOMS: atom_id res chain seq x y z
N MET A 1 7.66 -7.19 -1.72
CA MET A 1 7.75 -5.86 -1.09
C MET A 1 8.98 -5.80 -0.19
N LYS A 2 9.50 -4.62 0.15
CA LYS A 2 10.53 -4.46 1.20
C LYS A 2 9.85 -4.50 2.58
N ILE A 3 10.48 -5.11 3.58
CA ILE A 3 9.97 -5.13 4.95
C ILE A 3 11.07 -4.67 5.90
N ALA A 4 10.81 -3.59 6.63
CA ALA A 4 11.69 -3.14 7.70
C ALA A 4 11.58 -4.06 8.93
N THR A 5 12.57 -4.03 9.83
CA THR A 5 12.46 -4.72 11.12
C THR A 5 11.27 -4.17 11.90
N GLN A 6 10.35 -5.05 12.27
CA GLN A 6 9.09 -4.68 12.91
C GLN A 6 9.23 -4.48 14.42
N ALA A 7 8.52 -3.49 14.96
CA ALA A 7 8.61 -3.11 16.38
C ALA A 7 7.96 -4.12 17.35
N SER A 8 7.08 -5.00 16.86
CA SER A 8 6.39 -5.97 17.70
C SER A 8 6.29 -7.37 17.08
N PRO A 9 6.10 -8.43 17.89
CA PRO A 9 5.85 -9.78 17.39
C PRO A 9 4.60 -9.87 16.50
N GLU A 10 3.55 -9.11 16.82
CA GLU A 10 2.30 -9.08 16.05
C GLU A 10 2.54 -8.49 14.66
N LEU A 11 3.24 -7.35 14.57
CA LEU A 11 3.63 -6.76 13.28
C LEU A 11 4.56 -7.68 12.49
N THR A 12 5.48 -8.37 13.18
CA THR A 12 6.34 -9.39 12.55
C THR A 12 5.52 -10.53 11.97
N HIS A 13 4.45 -10.96 12.64
CA HIS A 13 3.58 -12.00 12.14
C HIS A 13 2.79 -11.53 10.90
N VAL A 14 2.21 -10.33 10.94
CA VAL A 14 1.53 -9.73 9.78
C VAL A 14 2.47 -9.61 8.60
N ALA A 15 3.70 -9.12 8.82
CA ALA A 15 4.72 -9.01 7.79
C ALA A 15 4.97 -10.35 7.07
N LYS A 16 5.12 -11.45 7.81
CA LYS A 16 5.32 -12.80 7.23
C LYS A 16 4.14 -13.26 6.36
N LEU A 17 2.91 -12.95 6.76
CA LEU A 17 1.72 -13.35 6.01
C LEU A 17 1.59 -12.61 4.67
N ILE A 18 2.16 -11.40 4.56
CA ILE A 18 1.98 -10.55 3.36
C ILE A 18 3.25 -10.40 2.51
N GLU A 19 4.42 -10.85 2.98
CA GLU A 19 5.71 -10.55 2.35
C GLU A 19 5.84 -11.06 0.91
N ASN A 20 5.19 -12.19 0.62
CA ASN A 20 5.19 -12.85 -0.68
C ASN A 20 3.98 -12.45 -1.56
N ILE A 21 3.10 -11.58 -1.06
CA ILE A 21 1.88 -11.15 -1.74
C ILE A 21 2.08 -9.69 -2.21
N PRO A 22 2.61 -9.45 -3.42
CA PRO A 22 3.01 -8.10 -3.85
C PRO A 22 1.82 -7.16 -4.10
N ILE A 23 0.62 -7.71 -4.34
CA ILE A 23 -0.58 -6.94 -4.69
C ILE A 23 -1.58 -7.05 -3.53
N ALA A 24 -1.95 -5.90 -2.98
CA ALA A 24 -3.06 -5.75 -2.04
C ALA A 24 -4.29 -5.22 -2.78
N MET A 25 -5.49 -5.58 -2.33
CA MET A 25 -6.70 -4.87 -2.73
C MET A 25 -6.97 -3.74 -1.74
N LEU A 26 -6.86 -2.49 -2.18
CA LEU A 26 -7.26 -1.32 -1.39
C LEU A 26 -8.74 -1.07 -1.61
N THR A 27 -9.50 -1.13 -0.53
CA THR A 27 -10.93 -0.82 -0.49
C THR A 27 -11.17 0.48 0.26
N THR A 28 -11.87 1.40 -0.38
CA THR A 28 -12.26 2.70 0.17
C THR A 28 -13.77 2.91 -0.01
N LEU A 29 -14.32 3.92 0.67
CA LEU A 29 -15.65 4.45 0.34
C LEU A 29 -15.52 5.47 -0.79
N ASP A 30 -16.44 5.47 -1.75
CA ASP A 30 -16.57 6.54 -2.74
C ASP A 30 -17.45 7.70 -2.23
N ASP A 31 -17.70 8.69 -3.09
CA ASP A 31 -18.49 9.88 -2.71
C ASP A 31 -19.96 9.56 -2.41
N ASP A 32 -20.48 8.47 -2.97
CA ASP A 32 -21.85 7.99 -2.75
C ASP A 32 -21.91 7.04 -1.52
N GLY A 33 -20.77 6.77 -0.88
CA GLY A 33 -20.63 5.86 0.25
C GLY A 33 -20.63 4.38 -0.14
N ALA A 34 -20.46 4.05 -1.42
CA ALA A 34 -20.28 2.68 -1.87
C ALA A 34 -18.82 2.23 -1.70
N LEU A 35 -18.61 0.92 -1.58
CA LEU A 35 -17.26 0.34 -1.49
C LEU A 35 -16.66 0.21 -2.88
N ALA A 36 -15.51 0.84 -3.09
CA ALA A 36 -14.70 0.71 -4.30
C ALA A 36 -13.37 0.05 -3.95
N SER A 37 -13.02 -1.02 -4.68
CA SER A 37 -11.77 -1.76 -4.45
C SER A 37 -10.89 -1.76 -5.69
N ARG A 38 -9.58 -1.58 -5.50
CA ARG A 38 -8.60 -1.52 -6.59
C ARG A 38 -7.30 -2.23 -6.19
N PRO A 39 -6.63 -2.95 -7.12
CA PRO A 39 -5.35 -3.57 -6.84
C PRO A 39 -4.25 -2.50 -6.71
N MET A 40 -3.38 -2.65 -5.73
CA MET A 40 -2.23 -1.79 -5.48
C MET A 40 -1.00 -2.62 -5.17
N THR A 41 0.16 -2.22 -5.72
CA THR A 41 1.43 -2.91 -5.44
C THR A 41 2.05 -2.37 -4.16
N ALA A 42 2.17 -3.22 -3.14
CA ALA A 42 2.85 -2.86 -1.90
C ALA A 42 4.36 -2.76 -2.12
N LEU A 43 4.93 -1.60 -1.80
CA LEU A 43 6.35 -1.30 -2.00
C LEU A 43 7.16 -1.63 -0.75
N GLU A 44 6.70 -1.14 0.40
CA GLU A 44 7.36 -1.29 1.68
C GLU A 44 6.35 -1.45 2.83
N MET A 45 6.69 -2.27 3.83
CA MET A 45 6.17 -2.15 5.20
C MET A 45 7.25 -1.53 6.07
N ASP A 46 7.01 -0.33 6.60
CA ASP A 46 8.01 0.34 7.44
C ASP A 46 8.06 -0.24 8.86
N ALA A 47 8.97 0.28 9.69
CA ALA A 47 9.20 -0.24 11.05
C ALA A 47 8.01 -0.03 12.01
N HIS A 48 7.08 0.85 11.64
CA HIS A 48 5.86 1.15 12.38
C HIS A 48 4.64 0.39 11.85
N GLY A 49 4.82 -0.42 10.80
CA GLY A 49 3.78 -1.22 10.18
C GLY A 49 2.94 -0.47 9.14
N ALA A 50 3.38 0.72 8.70
CA ALA A 50 2.71 1.41 7.61
C ALA A 50 3.08 0.77 6.26
N LEU A 51 2.09 0.59 5.40
CA LEU A 51 2.23 0.03 4.06
C LEU A 51 2.28 1.13 3.03
N TRP A 52 3.36 1.15 2.25
CA TRP A 52 3.64 2.18 1.27
C TRP A 52 3.27 1.72 -0.14
N PHE A 53 2.57 2.58 -0.86
CA PHE A 53 2.12 2.37 -2.23
C PHE A 53 2.39 3.63 -3.04
N PHE A 54 2.62 3.48 -4.35
CA PHE A 54 2.53 4.62 -5.25
C PHE A 54 1.09 4.79 -5.74
N THR A 55 0.67 6.06 -5.89
CA THR A 55 -0.62 6.43 -6.46
C THR A 55 -0.47 7.75 -7.21
N ASP A 56 -1.32 7.95 -8.22
CA ASP A 56 -1.43 9.25 -8.91
C ASP A 56 -2.21 10.24 -8.03
N VAL A 57 -1.74 11.48 -7.93
CA VAL A 57 -2.37 12.54 -7.13
C VAL A 57 -3.79 12.87 -7.63
N GLN A 58 -4.06 12.79 -8.94
CA GLN A 58 -5.38 12.98 -9.53
C GLN A 58 -6.38 11.88 -9.14
N SER A 59 -5.90 10.69 -8.77
CA SER A 59 -6.74 9.59 -8.28
C SER A 59 -7.06 9.68 -6.79
N SER A 60 -6.40 10.59 -6.07
CA SER A 60 -6.38 10.65 -4.61
C SER A 60 -7.45 11.58 -4.04
N LYS A 61 -8.65 11.04 -3.84
CA LYS A 61 -9.63 11.69 -2.97
C LYS A 61 -9.24 11.40 -1.52
N VAL A 62 -8.54 12.35 -0.90
CA VAL A 62 -8.02 12.23 0.49
C VAL A 62 -9.12 11.81 1.48
N ASP A 63 -10.36 12.27 1.27
CA ASP A 63 -11.50 11.88 2.12
C ASP A 63 -11.81 10.38 2.09
N HIS A 64 -11.50 9.69 0.99
CA HIS A 64 -11.68 8.25 0.84
C HIS A 64 -10.68 7.44 1.68
N LEU A 65 -9.63 8.09 2.20
CA LEU A 65 -8.57 7.43 2.97
C LEU A 65 -8.81 7.47 4.50
N ARG A 66 -9.88 8.12 4.98
CA ARG A 66 -10.19 8.18 6.42
C ARG A 66 -10.47 6.81 7.04
N ALA A 67 -11.03 5.91 6.26
CA ALA A 67 -11.28 4.53 6.64
C ALA A 67 -11.10 3.64 5.42
N VAL A 68 -10.10 2.76 5.49
CA VAL A 68 -9.73 1.87 4.38
C VAL A 68 -9.57 0.44 4.88
N ASN A 69 -9.65 -0.49 3.94
CA ASN A 69 -9.25 -1.87 4.16
C ASN A 69 -8.25 -2.29 3.08
N LEU A 70 -7.19 -2.97 3.52
CA LEU A 70 -6.28 -3.71 2.64
C LEU A 70 -6.55 -5.19 2.83
N SER A 71 -6.74 -5.90 1.73
CA SER A 71 -6.77 -7.36 1.75
C SER A 71 -5.64 -7.95 0.93
N PHE A 72 -5.03 -8.99 1.49
CA PHE A 72 -4.01 -9.81 0.85
C PHE A 72 -4.52 -11.25 0.79
N THR A 73 -4.21 -11.94 -0.29
CA THR A 73 -4.65 -13.33 -0.49
C THR A 73 -3.53 -14.13 -1.14
N ASP A 74 -3.09 -15.17 -0.45
CA ASP A 74 -2.28 -16.24 -1.01
C ASP A 74 -3.14 -17.50 -1.10
N ARG A 75 -3.48 -17.90 -2.32
CA ARG A 75 -4.34 -19.07 -2.55
C ARG A 75 -3.59 -20.38 -2.41
N ASP A 76 -2.26 -20.35 -2.57
CA ASP A 76 -1.43 -21.54 -2.55
C ASP A 76 -1.11 -21.94 -1.10
N GLU A 77 -0.81 -20.95 -0.24
CA GLU A 77 -0.60 -21.17 1.19
C GLU A 77 -1.90 -21.15 2.01
N GLY A 78 -2.99 -20.60 1.43
CA GLY A 78 -4.28 -20.49 2.11
C GLY A 78 -4.36 -19.34 3.11
N ASP A 79 -3.50 -18.33 2.94
CA ASP A 79 -3.45 -17.15 3.79
C ASP A 79 -4.37 -16.05 3.27
N TYR A 80 -5.23 -15.55 4.17
CA TYR A 80 -6.17 -14.47 3.90
C TYR A 80 -6.04 -13.43 4.98
N VAL A 81 -5.51 -12.25 4.62
CA VAL A 81 -5.26 -11.15 5.56
C VAL A 81 -6.17 -9.98 5.23
N SER A 82 -6.78 -9.41 6.27
CA SER A 82 -7.57 -8.19 6.19
C SER A 82 -7.06 -7.19 7.22
N LEU A 83 -6.64 -6.03 6.75
CA LEU A 83 -6.09 -4.95 7.56
C LEU A 83 -6.98 -3.72 7.43
N SER A 84 -7.60 -3.31 8.54
CA SER A 84 -8.37 -2.07 8.60
C SER A 84 -7.49 -0.94 9.10
N GLY A 85 -7.63 0.25 8.52
CA GLY A 85 -6.82 1.40 8.92
C GLY A 85 -7.28 2.70 8.25
N HIS A 86 -6.36 3.65 8.20
CA HIS A 86 -6.48 4.90 7.48
C HIS A 86 -5.27 5.03 6.54
N GLY A 87 -5.42 5.84 5.51
CA GLY A 87 -4.34 6.21 4.59
C GLY A 87 -4.07 7.70 4.63
N GLU A 88 -2.86 8.06 4.22
CA GLU A 88 -2.44 9.44 4.05
C GLU A 88 -1.68 9.56 2.72
N ILE A 89 -1.73 10.75 2.12
CA ILE A 89 -0.92 11.07 0.96
C ILE A 89 0.35 11.75 1.44
N ASP A 90 1.49 11.12 1.19
CA ASP A 90 2.82 11.67 1.45
C ASP A 90 3.47 12.05 0.11
N THR A 91 3.80 13.33 -0.05
CA THR A 91 4.47 13.89 -1.24
C THR A 91 5.95 14.18 -1.01
N ASP A 92 6.52 13.69 0.10
CA ASP A 92 7.94 13.84 0.41
C ASP A 92 8.81 13.21 -0.70
N ARG A 93 9.64 14.06 -1.31
CA ARG A 93 10.49 13.68 -2.45
C ARG A 93 11.58 12.70 -2.06
N ALA A 94 12.13 12.80 -0.85
CA ALA A 94 13.15 11.86 -0.39
C ALA A 94 12.54 10.48 -0.20
N ARG A 95 11.30 10.39 0.31
CA ARG A 95 10.59 9.11 0.42
C ARG A 95 10.27 8.52 -0.94
N ILE A 96 9.71 9.30 -1.87
CA ILE A 96 9.43 8.86 -3.25
C ILE A 96 10.69 8.30 -3.90
N GLN A 97 11.82 9.01 -3.79
CA GLN A 97 13.10 8.55 -4.33
C GLN A 97 13.59 7.26 -3.67
N SER A 98 13.41 7.11 -2.35
CA SER A 98 13.83 5.90 -1.62
C SER A 98 13.00 4.66 -1.96
N LEU A 99 11.72 4.84 -2.32
CA LEU A 99 10.78 3.78 -2.69
C LEU A 99 10.76 3.50 -4.19
N TRP A 100 11.39 4.37 -4.99
CA TRP A 100 11.39 4.25 -6.44
C TRP A 100 12.08 2.97 -6.90
N THR A 101 11.41 2.23 -7.79
CA THR A 101 11.98 1.06 -8.46
C THR A 101 11.72 1.12 -9.96
N VAL A 102 12.51 0.42 -10.75
CA VAL A 102 12.31 0.33 -12.22
C VAL A 102 10.91 -0.19 -12.57
N PHE A 103 10.31 -0.97 -11.68
CA PHE A 103 8.95 -1.48 -11.84
C PHE A 103 7.88 -0.40 -11.74
N ALA A 104 8.12 0.75 -11.10
CA ALA A 104 7.16 1.85 -11.04
C ALA A 104 7.07 2.66 -12.35
N LYS A 105 8.08 2.54 -13.23
CA LYS A 105 8.21 3.31 -14.48
C LYS A 105 7.00 3.24 -15.44
N PRO A 106 6.29 2.11 -15.62
CA PRO A 106 5.12 2.05 -16.49
C PRO A 106 3.97 2.96 -16.06
N TRP A 107 3.89 3.27 -14.75
CA TRP A 107 2.85 4.12 -14.19
C TRP A 107 3.31 5.57 -13.98
N PHE A 108 4.63 5.79 -13.90
CA PHE A 108 5.25 7.10 -13.68
C PHE A 108 6.38 7.31 -14.71
N PRO A 109 6.03 7.69 -15.96
CA PRO A 109 6.97 7.73 -17.07
C PRO A 109 8.10 8.75 -16.89
N ASP A 110 7.86 9.83 -16.14
CA ASP A 110 8.86 10.87 -15.80
C ASP A 110 9.71 10.50 -14.57
N GLY A 111 9.60 9.26 -14.08
CA GLY A 111 10.39 8.76 -12.97
C GLY A 111 9.91 9.29 -11.61
N PRO A 112 10.80 9.37 -10.59
CA PRO A 112 10.46 9.89 -9.27
C PRO A 112 10.07 11.37 -9.28
N ASP A 113 10.24 12.05 -10.42
CA ASP A 113 9.81 13.42 -10.62
C ASP A 113 8.37 13.57 -11.13
N SER A 114 7.72 12.46 -11.53
CA SER A 114 6.31 12.43 -11.94
C SER A 114 5.40 12.97 -10.83
N SER A 115 4.44 13.82 -11.19
CA SER A 115 3.46 14.45 -10.31
C SER A 115 2.08 13.87 -10.46
#